data_AF-A0A413SVP1-F1
#
_entry.id   AF-A0A413SVP1-F1
#
_cell.length_a   1.000
_cell.length_b   1.000
_cell.length_c   1.000
_cell.angle_alpha   90.00
_cell.angle_beta   90.00
_cell.angle_gamma   90.00
#
_symmetry.space_group_name_H-M   'P 1'
#
loop_
_entity.id
_entity.type
_entity.pdbx_description
1 polymer ?
#
loop_
_entity_poly.entity_id
_entity_poly.type
_entity_poly.pdbx_seq_one_letter_code
_entity_poly.pdbx_strand_id
1 'polypeptide(L)'
;MERNKQVRVCKIGSLCSVFFWLIFIVIVFLWQKQKREETMSNLFDKAIQIEKSIYIKRLINEQVHSFPTDNNIPKHEKDEWIDQYYLIRSDPKRERLDSIYSALLNENGIKTDVQILCTFDKTSTFTGAMNQIEKAVALPSVSFSINDDEEKNIVLSPYYTNNFLCEFLIHPYSYLSFFTCLFICLVFIWCVWKIKKTEKEFNQMVDIPVQKINLDESSIPLYNTGWIFHHADGMLKNEEGLIIHLTPLDTKYLAAFLKSEKHLLRYIDICRSIYNEPYEDESCVTRVDKQRIGQAINRLRKSLVTVLGIEIRSIRNGYELNVVPLNKE
;
A
#
# COMPACT_ATOMS: atom_id res chain seq x y z
N MET A 1 -18.87 10.69 21.57
CA MET A 1 -19.00 11.09 20.14
C MET A 1 -17.70 10.86 19.34
N GLU A 2 -16.52 11.05 19.94
CA GLU A 2 -15.21 10.88 19.26
C GLU A 2 -14.85 9.43 18.87
N ARG A 3 -15.22 8.41 19.66
CA ARG A 3 -14.94 7.00 19.32
C ARG A 3 -15.68 6.52 18.05
N ASN A 4 -16.93 6.93 17.85
CA ASN A 4 -17.66 6.69 16.60
C ASN A 4 -17.06 7.46 15.40
N LYS A 5 -16.28 8.51 15.68
CA LYS A 5 -15.50 9.25 14.68
C LYS A 5 -14.24 8.46 14.30
N GLN A 6 -13.50 7.91 15.26
CA GLN A 6 -12.32 7.04 15.01
C GLN A 6 -12.66 5.79 14.19
N VAL A 7 -13.78 5.10 14.49
CA VAL A 7 -14.21 3.93 13.71
C VAL A 7 -14.58 4.31 12.28
N ARG A 8 -15.24 5.46 12.08
CA ARG A 8 -15.54 5.98 10.73
C ARG A 8 -14.29 6.33 9.96
N VAL A 9 -13.33 7.01 10.59
CA VAL A 9 -12.06 7.39 9.98
C VAL A 9 -11.25 6.15 9.59
N CYS A 10 -11.21 5.12 10.43
CA CYS A 10 -10.50 3.87 10.15
C CYS A 10 -11.16 3.06 9.00
N LYS A 11 -12.50 3.04 8.94
CA LYS A 11 -13.25 2.44 7.81
C LYS A 11 -12.99 3.15 6.48
N ILE A 12 -13.03 4.48 6.50
CA ILE A 12 -12.80 5.31 5.31
C ILE A 12 -11.34 5.16 4.85
N GLY A 13 -10.37 5.22 5.76
CA GLY A 13 -8.95 5.09 5.44
C GLY A 13 -8.59 3.73 4.82
N SER A 14 -9.17 2.64 5.33
CA SER A 14 -8.94 1.30 4.75
C SER A 14 -9.57 1.13 3.37
N LEU A 15 -10.78 1.65 3.16
CA LEU A 15 -11.43 1.63 1.84
C LEU A 15 -10.63 2.43 0.82
N CYS A 16 -10.13 3.61 1.22
CA CYS A 16 -9.24 4.40 0.39
C CYS A 16 -7.95 3.64 0.06
N SER A 17 -7.33 2.95 1.03
CA SER A 17 -6.12 2.18 0.81
C SER A 17 -6.32 1.06 -0.23
N VAL A 18 -7.38 0.26 -0.11
CA VAL A 18 -7.72 -0.78 -1.10
C VAL A 18 -7.98 -0.17 -2.47
N PHE A 19 -8.69 0.96 -2.52
CA PHE A 19 -8.98 1.66 -3.77
C PHE A 19 -7.71 2.17 -4.47
N PHE A 20 -6.81 2.83 -3.75
CA PHE A 20 -5.52 3.28 -4.30
C PHE A 20 -4.67 2.10 -4.79
N TRP A 21 -4.73 0.98 -4.08
CA TRP A 21 -3.97 -0.21 -4.43
C TRP A 21 -4.53 -0.91 -5.69
N LEU A 22 -5.86 -0.92 -5.87
CA LEU A 22 -6.49 -1.34 -7.13
C LEU A 22 -6.11 -0.42 -8.29
N ILE A 23 -6.14 0.90 -8.08
CA ILE A 23 -5.69 1.88 -9.09
C ILE A 23 -4.24 1.60 -9.48
N PHE A 24 -3.37 1.34 -8.51
CA PHE A 24 -1.97 1.02 -8.77
C PHE A 24 -1.81 -0.23 -9.65
N ILE A 25 -2.56 -1.30 -9.39
CA ILE A 25 -2.55 -2.49 -10.27
C ILE A 25 -2.97 -2.12 -11.69
N VAL A 26 -4.05 -1.35 -11.85
CA VAL A 26 -4.54 -0.95 -13.17
C VAL A 26 -3.50 -0.12 -13.91
N ILE A 27 -2.83 0.82 -13.24
CA ILE A 27 -1.75 1.61 -13.83
C ILE A 27 -0.59 0.72 -14.29
N VAL A 28 -0.13 -0.20 -13.44
CA VAL A 28 0.95 -1.14 -13.79
C VAL A 28 0.55 -2.02 -14.96
N PHE A 29 -0.69 -2.52 -14.97
CA PHE A 29 -1.25 -3.31 -16.05
C PHE A 29 -1.24 -2.54 -17.38
N LEU A 30 -1.77 -1.32 -17.38
CA LEU A 30 -1.83 -0.48 -18.58
C LEU A 30 -0.43 -0.14 -19.10
N TRP A 31 0.51 0.17 -18.20
CA TRP A 31 1.87 0.49 -18.57
C TRP A 31 2.61 -0.71 -19.20
N GLN A 32 2.46 -1.90 -18.62
CA GLN A 32 3.05 -3.11 -19.18
C GLN A 32 2.41 -3.49 -20.53
N LYS A 33 1.08 -3.31 -20.66
CA LYS A 33 0.37 -3.54 -21.92
C LYS A 33 0.93 -2.63 -23.03
N GLN A 34 1.00 -1.32 -22.76
CA GLN A 34 1.52 -0.35 -23.72
C GLN A 34 2.96 -0.64 -24.13
N LYS A 35 3.84 -0.94 -23.16
CA LYS A 35 5.23 -1.30 -23.43
C LYS A 35 5.34 -2.53 -24.34
N ARG A 36 4.46 -3.51 -24.16
CA ARG A 36 4.44 -4.71 -24.99
C ARG A 36 3.97 -4.40 -26.40
N GLU A 37 2.91 -3.61 -26.57
CA GLU A 37 2.41 -3.17 -27.89
C GLU A 37 3.49 -2.38 -28.67
N GLU A 38 4.21 -1.48 -28.00
CA GLU A 38 5.34 -0.75 -28.58
C GLU A 38 6.47 -1.70 -29.02
N THR A 39 6.80 -2.70 -28.19
CA THR A 39 7.81 -3.71 -28.52
C THR A 39 7.38 -4.53 -29.74
N MET A 40 6.10 -4.94 -29.81
CA MET A 40 5.56 -5.66 -30.97
C MET A 40 5.63 -4.80 -32.23
N SER A 41 5.26 -3.52 -32.15
CA SER A 41 5.36 -2.58 -33.28
C SER A 41 6.80 -2.45 -33.78
N ASN A 42 7.77 -2.27 -32.88
CA ASN A 42 9.19 -2.18 -33.26
C ASN A 42 9.70 -3.49 -33.89
N LEU A 43 9.23 -4.65 -33.41
CA LEU A 43 9.56 -5.94 -34.01
C LEU A 43 8.89 -6.14 -35.38
N PHE A 44 7.72 -5.55 -35.60
CA PHE A 44 7.05 -5.56 -36.90
C PHE A 44 7.82 -4.74 -37.93
N ASP A 45 8.26 -3.53 -37.58
CA ASP A 45 9.12 -2.71 -38.43
C ASP A 45 10.42 -3.47 -38.79
N LYS A 46 11.01 -4.13 -37.79
CA LYS A 46 12.18 -4.98 -37.99
C LYS A 46 11.88 -6.17 -38.93
N ALA A 47 10.71 -6.80 -38.82
CA ALA A 47 10.30 -7.89 -39.69
C ALA A 47 10.20 -7.44 -41.15
N ILE A 48 9.61 -6.26 -41.41
CA ILE A 48 9.53 -5.66 -42.76
C ILE A 48 10.94 -5.45 -43.34
N GLN A 49 11.85 -4.90 -42.55
CA GLN A 49 13.23 -4.67 -42.99
C GLN A 49 13.98 -5.98 -43.28
N ILE A 50 13.78 -7.01 -42.44
CA ILE A 50 14.37 -8.33 -42.67
C ILE A 50 13.81 -8.96 -43.94
N GLU A 51 12.49 -8.92 -44.15
CA GLU A 51 11.85 -9.43 -45.35
C GLU A 51 12.41 -8.76 -46.61
N LYS A 52 12.46 -7.42 -46.63
CA LYS A 52 13.09 -6.65 -47.71
C LYS A 52 14.53 -7.13 -47.96
N SER A 53 15.33 -7.25 -46.91
CA SER A 53 16.74 -7.65 -47.02
C SER A 53 16.96 -9.07 -47.57
N ILE A 54 16.02 -9.99 -47.34
CA ILE A 54 16.11 -11.38 -47.80
C ILE A 54 15.62 -11.50 -49.24
N TYR A 55 14.44 -10.97 -49.54
CA TYR A 55 13.75 -11.24 -50.81
C TYR A 55 14.07 -10.23 -51.90
N ILE A 56 14.30 -8.96 -51.56
CA ILE A 56 14.60 -7.91 -52.54
C ILE A 56 16.09 -7.90 -52.90
N LYS A 57 16.98 -8.15 -51.93
CA LYS A 57 18.42 -8.31 -52.21
C LYS A 57 18.70 -9.48 -53.17
N ARG A 58 17.93 -10.57 -53.04
CA ARG A 58 17.97 -11.68 -54.00
C ARG A 58 17.55 -11.25 -55.40
N LEU A 59 16.61 -10.31 -55.49
CA LEU A 59 16.11 -9.77 -56.76
C LEU A 59 17.06 -8.76 -57.42
N ILE A 60 17.73 -7.89 -56.66
CA ILE A 60 18.71 -6.94 -57.22
C ILE A 60 19.85 -7.68 -57.92
N ASN A 61 20.15 -8.92 -57.49
CA ASN A 61 21.09 -9.80 -58.18
C ASN A 61 20.52 -10.44 -59.47
N GLU A 62 19.21 -10.44 -59.69
CA GLU A 62 18.53 -11.09 -60.82
C GLU A 62 17.81 -10.11 -61.78
N GLN A 63 17.45 -8.90 -61.36
CA GLN A 63 16.70 -7.92 -62.14
C GLN A 63 17.18 -6.49 -61.91
N VAL A 64 18.26 -6.12 -62.59
CA VAL A 64 18.43 -4.75 -63.06
C VAL A 64 17.62 -4.66 -64.34
N HIS A 65 16.43 -4.04 -64.36
CA HIS A 65 15.92 -3.21 -65.47
C HIS A 65 14.48 -2.71 -65.24
N SER A 66 14.36 -1.38 -65.35
CA SER A 66 13.22 -0.57 -65.79
C SER A 66 11.90 -0.59 -65.00
N PHE A 67 11.74 0.43 -64.15
CA PHE A 67 10.44 1.07 -63.89
C PHE A 67 10.44 2.51 -64.44
N PRO A 68 9.30 3.04 -64.93
CA PRO A 68 9.25 4.35 -65.57
C PRO A 68 9.60 5.47 -64.59
N THR A 69 10.44 6.40 -65.04
CA THR A 69 10.92 7.54 -64.27
C THR A 69 9.97 8.70 -64.45
N ASP A 70 9.25 9.05 -63.38
CA ASP A 70 8.58 10.35 -63.28
C ASP A 70 9.29 11.14 -62.16
N ASN A 71 9.62 12.40 -62.44
CA ASN A 71 10.79 13.09 -61.89
C ASN A 71 10.55 13.90 -60.60
N ASN A 72 9.36 13.81 -60.00
CA ASN A 72 8.99 14.66 -58.85
C ASN A 72 8.87 13.92 -57.51
N ILE A 73 9.13 12.61 -57.46
CA ILE A 73 9.00 11.81 -56.24
C ILE A 73 10.38 11.64 -55.58
N PRO A 74 10.51 11.82 -54.26
CA PRO A 74 11.72 11.44 -53.54
C PRO A 74 12.07 9.99 -53.86
N LYS A 75 13.28 9.77 -54.37
CA LYS A 75 13.72 8.44 -54.84
C LYS A 75 13.50 7.35 -53.79
N HIS A 76 13.75 7.65 -52.52
CA HIS A 76 13.58 6.73 -51.39
C HIS A 76 12.13 6.24 -51.23
N GLU A 77 11.15 7.15 -51.24
CA GLU A 77 9.73 6.81 -51.07
C GLU A 77 9.23 5.91 -52.22
N LYS A 78 9.66 6.24 -53.44
CA LYS A 78 9.38 5.44 -54.63
C LYS A 78 9.97 4.04 -54.55
N ASP A 79 11.25 3.93 -54.17
CA ASP A 79 11.94 2.65 -54.04
C ASP A 79 11.26 1.77 -52.97
N GLU A 80 10.88 2.35 -51.82
CA GLU A 80 10.18 1.61 -50.76
C GLU A 80 8.79 1.11 -51.16
N TRP A 81 8.03 1.90 -51.91
CA TRP A 81 6.74 1.47 -52.41
C TRP A 81 6.88 0.37 -53.46
N ILE A 82 7.83 0.49 -54.39
CA ILE A 82 8.09 -0.53 -55.42
C ILE A 82 8.46 -1.85 -54.76
N ASP A 83 9.33 -1.79 -53.76
CA ASP A 83 9.73 -2.93 -52.94
C ASP A 83 8.52 -3.64 -52.32
N GLN A 84 7.61 -2.89 -51.69
CA GLN A 84 6.40 -3.46 -51.09
C GLN A 84 5.41 -3.99 -52.13
N TYR A 85 5.22 -3.27 -53.24
CA TYR A 85 4.36 -3.71 -54.34
C TYR A 85 4.82 -5.05 -54.91
N TYR A 86 6.14 -5.20 -55.12
CA TYR A 86 6.74 -6.45 -55.57
C TYR A 86 6.49 -7.61 -54.60
N LEU A 87 6.69 -7.37 -53.31
CA LEU A 87 6.52 -8.39 -52.28
C LEU A 87 5.06 -8.84 -52.18
N ILE A 88 4.10 -7.91 -52.23
CA ILE A 88 2.66 -8.23 -52.25
C ILE A 88 2.30 -9.05 -53.50
N ARG A 89 2.82 -8.69 -54.66
CA ARG A 89 2.54 -9.43 -55.89
C ARG A 89 3.10 -10.86 -55.85
N SER A 90 4.23 -11.06 -55.18
CA SER A 90 4.90 -12.36 -55.07
C SER A 90 4.31 -13.25 -53.97
N ASP A 91 3.83 -12.64 -52.88
CA ASP A 91 3.18 -13.28 -51.75
C ASP A 91 1.98 -12.43 -51.30
N PRO A 92 0.82 -12.58 -51.97
CA PRO A 92 -0.35 -11.72 -51.72
C PRO A 92 -0.89 -11.82 -50.29
N LYS A 93 -0.73 -12.97 -49.62
CA LYS A 93 -1.15 -13.16 -48.23
C LYS A 93 -0.08 -12.74 -47.21
N ARG A 94 1.13 -12.41 -47.67
CA ARG A 94 2.27 -12.04 -46.83
C ARG A 94 2.61 -13.13 -45.80
N GLU A 95 2.48 -14.41 -46.18
CA GLU A 95 2.82 -15.56 -45.31
C GLU A 95 4.29 -15.54 -44.87
N ARG A 96 5.19 -15.02 -45.73
CA ARG A 96 6.62 -14.87 -45.42
C ARG A 96 6.86 -13.83 -44.32
N LEU A 97 6.23 -12.66 -44.45
CA LEU A 97 6.32 -11.61 -43.44
C LEU A 97 5.73 -12.08 -42.11
N ASP A 98 4.60 -12.76 -42.16
CA ASP A 98 3.91 -13.32 -40.99
C ASP A 98 4.78 -14.34 -40.24
N SER A 99 5.47 -15.21 -40.99
CA SER A 99 6.41 -16.18 -40.43
C SER A 99 7.64 -15.51 -39.78
N ILE A 100 8.24 -14.51 -40.45
CA ILE A 100 9.39 -13.75 -39.91
C ILE A 100 8.97 -13.02 -38.63
N TYR A 101 7.82 -12.36 -38.64
CA TYR A 101 7.32 -11.62 -37.50
C TYR A 101 7.01 -12.54 -36.31
N SER A 102 6.33 -13.66 -36.57
CA SER A 102 6.06 -14.69 -35.56
C SER A 102 7.35 -15.27 -34.95
N ALA A 103 8.40 -15.49 -35.76
CA ALA A 103 9.69 -15.93 -35.27
C ALA A 103 10.34 -14.89 -34.35
N LEU A 104 10.35 -13.62 -34.74
CA LEU A 104 10.91 -12.52 -33.93
C LEU A 104 10.18 -12.36 -32.60
N LEU A 105 8.86 -12.48 -32.58
CA LEU A 105 8.07 -12.42 -31.34
C LEU A 105 8.46 -13.56 -30.40
N ASN A 106 8.56 -14.78 -30.91
CA ASN A 106 8.97 -15.95 -30.13
C ASN A 106 10.39 -15.80 -29.56
N GLU A 107 11.35 -15.29 -30.35
CA GLU A 107 12.71 -14.99 -29.89
C GLU A 107 12.74 -13.96 -28.77
N ASN A 108 11.83 -12.98 -28.78
CA ASN A 108 11.69 -11.97 -27.74
C ASN A 108 10.78 -12.42 -26.57
N GLY A 109 10.38 -13.70 -26.55
CA GLY A 109 9.57 -14.28 -25.48
C GLY A 109 8.09 -13.86 -25.49
N ILE A 110 7.62 -13.28 -26.60
CA ILE A 110 6.22 -12.87 -26.78
C ILE A 110 5.47 -14.01 -27.47
N LYS A 111 4.66 -14.76 -26.70
CA LYS A 111 3.87 -15.88 -27.21
C LYS A 111 2.46 -15.40 -27.55
N THR A 112 2.29 -14.82 -28.73
CA THR A 112 0.97 -14.37 -29.20
C THR A 112 0.78 -14.73 -30.66
N ASP A 113 -0.45 -15.11 -31.02
CA ASP A 113 -0.83 -15.32 -32.40
C ASP A 113 -1.02 -13.96 -33.05
N VAL A 114 -0.21 -13.71 -34.09
CA VAL A 114 -0.23 -12.49 -34.89
C VAL A 114 -0.68 -12.81 -36.30
N GLN A 115 -1.31 -11.83 -36.93
CA GLN A 115 -1.81 -11.93 -38.29
C GLN A 115 -1.68 -10.56 -38.96
N ILE A 116 -1.39 -10.54 -40.27
CA ILE A 116 -1.13 -9.30 -40.99
C ILE A 116 -2.23 -9.07 -42.01
N LEU A 117 -2.89 -7.93 -41.91
CA LEU A 117 -3.80 -7.43 -42.92
C LEU A 117 -3.01 -6.55 -43.90
N CYS A 118 -3.07 -6.90 -45.18
CA CYS A 118 -2.48 -6.12 -46.24
C CYS A 118 -3.60 -5.52 -47.08
N THR A 119 -3.63 -4.20 -47.22
CA THR A 119 -4.57 -3.49 -48.08
C THR A 119 -3.82 -2.83 -49.23
N PHE A 120 -4.23 -3.14 -50.44
CA PHE A 120 -3.71 -2.56 -51.68
C PHE A 120 -4.83 -2.46 -52.72
N ASP A 121 -4.97 -1.31 -53.38
CA ASP A 121 -5.94 -1.09 -54.47
C ASP A 121 -7.37 -1.54 -54.11
N LYS A 122 -7.83 -1.16 -52.90
CA LYS A 122 -9.13 -1.53 -52.30
C LYS A 122 -9.34 -3.03 -52.04
N THR A 123 -8.36 -3.87 -52.35
CA THR A 123 -8.34 -5.29 -52.00
C THR A 123 -7.57 -5.50 -50.70
N SER A 124 -8.18 -6.26 -49.78
CA SER A 124 -7.56 -6.62 -48.52
C SER A 124 -7.30 -8.12 -48.49
N THR A 125 -6.04 -8.50 -48.32
CA THR A 125 -5.60 -9.88 -48.17
C THR A 125 -5.16 -10.13 -46.75
N PHE A 126 -5.35 -11.38 -46.30
CA PHE A 126 -5.12 -11.76 -44.92
C PHE A 126 -4.49 -13.14 -44.81
N THR A 127 -3.57 -13.30 -43.87
CA THR A 127 -2.86 -14.56 -43.62
C THR A 127 -3.75 -15.62 -42.95
N GLY A 128 -4.72 -15.19 -42.12
CA GLY A 128 -5.59 -16.07 -41.32
C GLY A 128 -7.05 -16.14 -41.82
N ALA A 129 -7.97 -16.49 -40.90
CA ALA A 129 -9.41 -16.48 -41.18
C ALA A 129 -10.04 -15.13 -40.75
N MET A 130 -10.97 -14.60 -41.54
CA MET A 130 -11.55 -13.26 -41.32
C MET A 130 -12.19 -13.08 -39.93
N ASN A 131 -12.75 -14.16 -39.37
CA ASN A 131 -13.35 -14.19 -38.03
C ASN A 131 -12.34 -14.00 -36.89
N GLN A 132 -11.04 -14.18 -37.15
CA GLN A 132 -9.98 -13.99 -36.16
C GLN A 132 -9.61 -12.50 -36.01
N ILE A 133 -9.68 -11.71 -37.09
CA ILE A 133 -9.43 -10.26 -37.07
C ILE A 133 -10.44 -9.53 -36.18
N GLU A 134 -11.73 -9.91 -36.26
CA GLU A 134 -12.80 -9.22 -35.55
C GLU A 134 -12.61 -9.24 -34.02
N LYS A 135 -11.88 -10.24 -33.51
CA LYS A 135 -11.55 -10.39 -32.08
C LYS A 135 -10.12 -9.95 -31.74
N ALA A 136 -9.32 -9.60 -32.74
CA ALA A 136 -7.93 -9.21 -32.57
C ALA A 136 -7.81 -7.71 -32.30
N VAL A 137 -6.69 -7.33 -31.68
CA VAL A 137 -6.36 -5.93 -31.43
C VAL A 137 -5.41 -5.45 -32.52
N ALA A 138 -5.73 -4.31 -33.14
CA ALA A 138 -4.89 -3.67 -34.14
C ALA A 138 -3.71 -2.96 -33.47
N LEU A 139 -2.52 -3.17 -34.02
CA LEU A 139 -1.31 -2.40 -33.72
C LEU A 139 -1.15 -1.27 -34.76
N PRO A 140 -0.24 -0.30 -34.52
CA PRO A 140 0.04 0.76 -35.48
C PRO A 140 0.34 0.20 -36.87
N SER A 141 -0.35 0.73 -37.88
CA SER A 141 -0.16 0.33 -39.26
C SER A 141 1.01 1.07 -39.91
N VAL A 142 1.67 0.40 -40.84
CA VAL A 142 2.73 0.98 -41.68
C VAL A 142 2.16 1.18 -43.07
N SER A 143 2.18 2.41 -43.55
CA SER A 143 1.67 2.80 -44.86
C SER A 143 2.80 3.26 -45.77
N PHE A 144 2.76 2.82 -47.02
CA PHE A 144 3.68 3.21 -48.08
C PHE A 144 2.86 3.89 -49.18
N SER A 145 3.12 5.17 -49.40
CA SER A 145 2.45 6.02 -50.39
C SER A 145 3.33 6.32 -51.59
N ILE A 146 2.69 6.63 -52.71
CA ILE A 146 3.33 7.29 -53.86
C ILE A 146 2.48 8.50 -54.17
N ASN A 147 3.09 9.70 -54.18
CA ASN A 147 2.41 10.97 -54.51
C ASN A 147 1.20 11.32 -53.63
N ASP A 148 1.18 10.86 -52.36
CA ASP A 148 0.04 11.04 -51.45
C ASP A 148 -1.31 10.54 -52.02
N ASP A 149 -1.28 9.63 -53.00
CA ASP A 149 -2.46 9.06 -53.63
C ASP A 149 -3.01 7.93 -52.74
N GLU A 150 -4.04 8.23 -51.96
CA GLU A 150 -4.69 7.27 -51.04
C GLU A 150 -5.13 5.98 -51.73
N GLU A 151 -5.47 6.01 -53.02
CA GLU A 151 -5.90 4.81 -53.76
C GLU A 151 -4.74 3.85 -54.05
N LYS A 152 -3.51 4.36 -54.13
CA LYS A 152 -2.29 3.57 -54.40
C LYS A 152 -1.52 3.21 -53.14
N ASN A 153 -2.01 3.60 -51.96
CA ASN A 153 -1.35 3.32 -50.70
C ASN A 153 -1.35 1.82 -50.40
N ILE A 154 -0.18 1.32 -50.03
CA ILE A 154 -0.01 -0.02 -49.48
C ILE A 154 -0.03 0.13 -47.97
N VAL A 155 -1.00 -0.49 -47.30
CA VAL A 155 -1.12 -0.44 -45.83
C VAL A 155 -0.94 -1.84 -45.25
N LEU A 156 0.04 -2.00 -44.39
CA LEU A 156 0.28 -3.21 -43.61
C LEU A 156 -0.17 -2.97 -42.17
N SER A 157 -1.16 -3.73 -41.71
CA SER A 157 -1.72 -3.61 -40.36
C SER A 157 -1.53 -4.92 -39.61
N PRO A 158 -0.66 -4.98 -38.59
CA PRO A 158 -0.52 -6.14 -37.74
C PRO A 158 -1.66 -6.21 -36.71
N TYR A 159 -2.22 -7.41 -36.56
CA TYR A 159 -3.24 -7.75 -35.57
C TYR A 159 -2.68 -8.84 -34.66
N TYR A 160 -3.06 -8.80 -33.38
CA TYR A 160 -2.69 -9.84 -32.43
C TYR A 160 -3.86 -10.27 -31.56
N THR A 161 -3.81 -11.51 -31.10
CA THR A 161 -4.81 -12.05 -30.17
C THR A 161 -4.52 -11.56 -28.75
N ASN A 162 -5.42 -10.76 -28.18
CA ASN A 162 -5.24 -10.16 -26.87
C ASN A 162 -5.45 -11.17 -25.72
N ASN A 163 -4.42 -11.95 -25.42
CA ASN A 163 -4.34 -12.83 -24.26
C ASN A 163 -3.63 -12.21 -23.06
N PHE A 164 -3.36 -10.89 -23.10
CA PHE A 164 -2.53 -10.21 -22.12
C PHE A 164 -3.09 -10.28 -20.69
N LEU A 165 -4.43 -10.19 -20.53
CA LEU A 165 -5.08 -10.35 -19.22
C LEU A 165 -4.79 -11.71 -18.59
N CYS A 166 -4.92 -12.79 -19.36
CA CYS A 166 -4.67 -14.14 -18.88
C CYS A 166 -3.20 -14.33 -18.50
N GLU A 167 -2.28 -13.88 -19.35
CA GLU A 167 -0.84 -13.95 -19.05
C GLU A 167 -0.46 -13.14 -17.81
N PHE A 168 -0.97 -11.91 -17.69
CA PHE A 168 -0.74 -11.06 -16.54
C PHE A 168 -1.20 -11.74 -15.25
N LEU A 169 -2.36 -12.39 -15.25
CA LEU A 169 -2.90 -13.10 -14.08
C LEU A 169 -2.10 -14.34 -13.68
N ILE A 170 -1.43 -15.01 -14.62
CA ILE A 170 -0.62 -16.23 -14.37
C ILE A 170 0.75 -15.88 -13.78
N HIS A 171 1.23 -14.65 -13.93
CA HIS A 171 2.54 -14.29 -13.41
C HIS A 171 2.60 -14.25 -11.87
N PRO A 172 3.74 -14.63 -11.27
CA PRO A 172 3.91 -14.72 -9.81
C PRO A 172 3.66 -13.40 -9.07
N TYR A 173 3.94 -12.26 -9.70
CA TYR A 173 3.68 -10.94 -9.11
C TYR A 173 2.18 -10.66 -8.94
N SER A 174 1.32 -11.20 -9.80
CA SER A 174 -0.13 -11.01 -9.71
C SER A 174 -0.72 -11.76 -8.52
N TYR A 175 -0.23 -12.97 -8.26
CA TYR A 175 -0.60 -13.70 -7.04
C TYR A 175 -0.11 -12.99 -5.78
N LEU A 176 1.14 -12.52 -5.77
CA LEU A 176 1.70 -11.77 -4.63
C LEU A 176 0.85 -10.53 -4.34
N SER A 177 0.47 -9.81 -5.40
CA SER A 177 -0.45 -8.69 -5.35
C SER A 177 -1.75 -9.13 -4.65
N PHE A 178 -2.46 -10.14 -5.17
CA PHE A 178 -3.71 -10.61 -4.60
C PHE A 178 -3.61 -10.99 -3.12
N PHE A 179 -2.53 -11.67 -2.71
CA PHE A 179 -2.27 -12.01 -1.32
C PHE A 179 -2.06 -10.78 -0.43
N THR A 180 -1.37 -9.75 -0.91
CA THR A 180 -1.22 -8.50 -0.14
C THR A 180 -2.56 -7.77 0.06
N CYS A 181 -3.43 -7.76 -0.95
CA CYS A 181 -4.80 -7.23 -0.82
C CYS A 181 -5.61 -8.01 0.22
N LEU A 182 -5.56 -9.34 0.16
CA LEU A 182 -6.19 -10.22 1.14
C LEU A 182 -5.68 -9.95 2.56
N PHE A 183 -4.37 -9.78 2.72
CA PHE A 183 -3.76 -9.49 4.02
C PHE A 183 -4.25 -8.14 4.58
N ILE A 184 -4.34 -7.10 3.75
CA ILE A 184 -4.90 -5.80 4.15
C ILE A 184 -6.35 -5.96 4.61
N CYS A 185 -7.15 -6.74 3.89
CA CYS A 185 -8.54 -7.05 4.26
C CYS A 185 -8.63 -7.83 5.59
N LEU A 186 -7.75 -8.80 5.82
CA LEU A 186 -7.70 -9.56 7.08
C LEU A 186 -7.31 -8.68 8.27
N VAL A 187 -6.32 -7.81 8.11
CA VAL A 187 -5.94 -6.82 9.13
C VAL A 187 -7.12 -5.89 9.43
N PHE A 188 -7.86 -5.48 8.39
CA PHE A 188 -9.07 -4.67 8.58
C PHE A 188 -10.17 -5.40 9.36
N ILE A 189 -10.48 -6.65 8.98
CA ILE A 189 -11.47 -7.48 9.70
C ILE A 189 -11.04 -7.65 11.16
N TRP A 190 -9.75 -7.91 11.40
CA TRP A 190 -9.19 -8.02 12.75
C TRP A 190 -9.32 -6.71 13.54
N CYS A 191 -9.02 -5.56 12.94
CA CYS A 191 -9.19 -4.24 13.57
C CYS A 191 -10.65 -3.97 13.94
N VAL A 192 -11.60 -4.24 13.03
CA VAL A 192 -13.04 -4.07 13.30
C VAL A 192 -13.50 -5.04 14.39
N TRP A 193 -13.05 -6.29 14.36
CA TRP A 193 -13.39 -7.29 15.35
C TRP A 193 -12.84 -6.93 16.73
N LYS A 194 -11.58 -6.46 16.80
CA LYS A 194 -10.95 -5.97 18.04
C LYS A 194 -11.74 -4.81 18.64
N ILE A 195 -12.14 -3.83 17.83
CA ILE A 195 -12.95 -2.69 18.28
C ILE A 195 -14.32 -3.17 18.81
N LYS A 196 -15.02 -4.05 18.08
CA LYS A 196 -16.30 -4.62 18.53
C LYS A 196 -16.16 -5.43 19.81
N LYS A 197 -15.05 -6.16 19.98
CA LYS A 197 -14.77 -6.92 21.20
C LYS A 197 -14.62 -5.97 22.39
N THR A 198 -13.82 -4.90 22.23
CA THR A 198 -13.67 -3.86 23.26
C THR A 198 -14.98 -3.13 23.54
N GLU A 199 -15.83 -2.91 22.52
CA GLU A 199 -17.18 -2.34 22.70
C GLU A 199 -18.11 -3.28 23.48
N LYS A 200 -18.05 -4.59 23.23
CA LYS A 200 -18.83 -5.59 24.01
C LYS A 200 -18.34 -5.70 25.46
N GLU A 201 -17.03 -5.69 25.66
CA GLU A 201 -16.43 -5.68 27.00
C GLU A 201 -16.79 -4.39 27.75
N PHE A 202 -16.80 -3.25 27.06
CA PHE A 202 -17.26 -1.98 27.61
C PHE A 202 -18.76 -1.96 27.88
N ASN A 203 -19.59 -2.44 26.96
CA ASN A 203 -21.05 -2.49 27.14
C ASN A 203 -21.44 -3.48 28.25
N GLN A 204 -20.73 -4.60 28.41
CA GLN A 204 -20.88 -5.47 29.58
C GLN A 204 -20.47 -4.79 30.89
N MET A 205 -19.50 -3.87 30.87
CA MET A 205 -19.15 -3.04 32.03
C MET A 205 -20.15 -1.90 32.28
N VAL A 206 -20.89 -1.46 31.25
CA VAL A 206 -21.90 -0.39 31.31
C VAL A 206 -23.30 -0.91 31.64
N ASP A 207 -23.61 -2.18 31.33
CA ASP A 207 -24.85 -2.86 31.71
C ASP A 207 -24.89 -3.28 33.19
N ILE A 208 -23.81 -3.03 33.94
CA ILE A 208 -23.89 -2.93 35.40
C ILE A 208 -24.78 -1.71 35.66
N PRO A 209 -25.97 -1.86 36.30
CA PRO A 209 -26.88 -0.76 36.47
C PRO A 209 -26.11 0.37 37.15
N VAL A 210 -26.19 1.57 36.56
CA VAL A 210 -25.69 2.82 37.15
C VAL A 210 -26.37 2.95 38.51
N GLN A 211 -25.74 2.39 39.54
CA GLN A 211 -25.92 2.85 40.89
C GLN A 211 -25.46 4.30 40.84
N LYS A 212 -26.40 5.20 41.10
CA LYS A 212 -26.13 6.56 41.59
C LYS A 212 -24.82 6.53 42.35
N ILE A 213 -23.92 7.44 42.01
CA ILE A 213 -22.65 7.69 42.68
C ILE A 213 -22.89 7.57 44.20
N ASN A 214 -22.66 6.39 44.74
CA ASN A 214 -22.36 6.22 46.13
C ASN A 214 -20.87 6.50 46.12
N LEU A 215 -20.49 7.66 46.66
CA LEU A 215 -19.11 7.84 47.09
C LEU A 215 -18.83 6.66 48.01
N ASP A 216 -18.12 5.66 47.50
CA ASP A 216 -17.57 4.63 48.33
C ASP A 216 -16.53 5.31 49.22
N GLU A 217 -16.58 4.98 50.51
CA GLU A 217 -15.82 5.58 51.61
C GLU A 217 -14.29 5.48 51.41
N SER A 218 -13.87 4.76 50.35
CA SER A 218 -12.49 4.48 49.95
C SER A 218 -11.95 5.36 48.80
N SER A 219 -12.77 6.25 48.22
CA SER A 219 -12.36 7.14 47.11
C SER A 219 -11.73 8.45 47.61
N ILE A 220 -10.50 8.74 47.18
CA ILE A 220 -9.77 9.94 47.61
C ILE A 220 -9.68 10.90 46.42
N PRO A 221 -10.36 12.07 46.47
CA PRO A 221 -10.21 13.09 45.43
C PRO A 221 -8.80 13.69 45.49
N LEU A 222 -8.11 13.76 44.35
CA LEU A 222 -6.89 14.54 44.24
C LEU A 222 -7.27 15.98 43.97
N TYR A 223 -7.44 16.73 45.06
CA TYR A 223 -7.87 18.13 45.03
C TYR A 223 -7.13 18.94 43.95
N ASN A 224 -7.88 19.72 43.20
CA ASN A 224 -7.39 20.64 42.15
C ASN A 224 -6.78 20.00 40.89
N THR A 225 -6.88 18.67 40.72
CA THR A 225 -6.42 17.97 39.50
C THR A 225 -7.57 17.46 38.62
N GLY A 226 -8.78 17.34 39.16
CA GLY A 226 -9.92 16.70 38.47
C GLY A 226 -9.84 15.17 38.43
N TRP A 227 -8.90 14.56 39.16
CA TRP A 227 -8.74 13.11 39.26
C TRP A 227 -9.21 12.57 40.61
N ILE A 228 -9.87 11.41 40.58
CA ILE A 228 -10.32 10.67 41.75
C ILE A 228 -9.54 9.35 41.80
N PHE A 229 -8.91 9.10 42.94
CA PHE A 229 -8.22 7.84 43.20
C PHE A 229 -9.16 6.82 43.83
N HIS A 230 -9.37 5.72 43.09
CA HIS A 230 -10.08 4.55 43.55
C HIS A 230 -9.07 3.55 44.10
N HIS A 231 -8.86 3.57 45.41
CA HIS A 231 -7.86 2.74 46.08
C HIS A 231 -8.12 1.24 45.89
N ALA A 232 -9.38 0.80 46.01
CA ALA A 232 -9.78 -0.61 45.89
C ALA A 232 -9.45 -1.20 44.51
N ASP A 233 -9.63 -0.39 43.46
CA ASP A 233 -9.48 -0.81 42.08
C ASP A 233 -8.10 -0.48 41.49
N GLY A 234 -7.27 0.25 42.24
CA GLY A 234 -5.95 0.69 41.77
C GLY A 234 -6.01 1.57 40.53
N MET A 235 -7.00 2.47 40.44
CA MET A 235 -7.19 3.32 39.26
C MET A 235 -7.45 4.77 39.62
N LEU A 236 -6.97 5.67 38.75
CA LEU A 236 -7.32 7.09 38.76
C LEU A 236 -8.32 7.34 37.64
N LYS A 237 -9.42 8.03 37.96
CA LYS A 237 -10.44 8.43 36.98
C LYS A 237 -10.63 9.94 36.98
N ASN A 238 -10.75 10.55 35.81
CA ASN A 238 -11.15 11.96 35.69
C ASN A 238 -12.61 12.10 35.24
N GLU A 239 -13.15 13.32 35.33
CA GLU A 239 -14.51 13.66 34.91
C GLU A 239 -14.74 13.46 33.39
N GLU A 240 -13.68 13.49 32.58
CA GLU A 240 -13.72 13.27 31.12
C GLU A 240 -13.73 11.78 30.74
N GLY A 241 -13.65 10.87 31.73
CA GLY A 241 -13.68 9.43 31.53
C GLY A 241 -12.32 8.79 31.16
N LEU A 242 -11.21 9.50 31.35
CA LEU A 242 -9.86 8.93 31.29
C LEU A 242 -9.60 8.07 32.53
N ILE A 243 -9.00 6.89 32.31
CA ILE A 243 -8.68 5.92 33.36
C ILE A 243 -7.19 5.60 33.29
N ILE A 244 -6.48 5.79 34.40
CA ILE A 244 -5.09 5.34 34.57
C ILE A 244 -5.09 4.16 35.53
N HIS A 245 -4.65 3.00 35.04
CA HIS A 245 -4.45 1.81 35.88
C HIS A 245 -3.06 1.85 36.51
N LEU A 246 -3.01 1.80 37.84
CA LEU A 246 -1.78 1.71 38.61
C LEU A 246 -1.45 0.24 38.89
N THR A 247 -0.17 -0.11 38.94
CA THR A 247 0.23 -1.44 39.40
C THR A 247 -0.08 -1.57 40.90
N PRO A 248 -0.27 -2.78 41.45
CA PRO A 248 -0.56 -2.97 42.87
C PRO A 248 0.45 -2.28 43.81
N LEU A 249 1.72 -2.21 43.39
CA LEU A 249 2.76 -1.53 44.13
C LEU A 249 2.64 0.00 43.99
N ASP A 250 2.35 0.54 42.81
CA ASP A 250 2.14 1.98 42.59
C ASP A 250 0.91 2.49 43.37
N THR A 251 -0.16 1.70 43.43
CA THR A 251 -1.35 1.97 44.26
C THR A 251 -0.97 2.12 45.74
N LYS A 252 -0.12 1.22 46.26
CA LYS A 252 0.37 1.30 47.65
C LYS A 252 1.20 2.57 47.88
N TYR A 253 2.07 2.94 46.93
CA TYR A 253 2.86 4.17 47.04
C TYR A 253 1.98 5.42 47.03
N LEU A 254 1.04 5.53 46.09
CA LEU A 254 0.15 6.68 46.00
C LEU A 254 -0.74 6.79 47.24
N ALA A 255 -1.28 5.66 47.72
CA ALA A 255 -2.04 5.61 48.96
C ALA A 255 -1.20 6.06 50.17
N ALA A 256 0.07 5.65 50.23
CA ALA A 256 0.99 6.06 51.29
C ALA A 256 1.25 7.57 51.24
N PHE A 257 1.47 8.17 50.07
CA PHE A 257 1.63 9.62 49.92
C PHE A 257 0.38 10.40 50.35
N LEU A 258 -0.81 9.91 50.00
CA LEU A 258 -2.06 10.59 50.35
C LEU A 258 -2.38 10.49 51.85
N LYS A 259 -1.90 9.45 52.54
CA LYS A 259 -2.07 9.25 53.98
C LYS A 259 -1.02 9.96 54.83
N SER A 260 0.15 10.26 54.27
CA SER A 260 1.25 10.85 55.03
C SER A 260 1.09 12.36 55.21
N GLU A 261 1.54 12.86 56.36
CA GLU A 261 1.52 14.30 56.64
C GLU A 261 2.36 15.04 55.60
N LYS A 262 1.79 16.13 55.03
CA LYS A 262 2.40 16.93 53.96
C LYS A 262 2.77 16.12 52.71
N HIS A 263 2.16 14.96 52.52
CA HIS A 263 2.46 14.04 51.43
C HIS A 263 3.94 13.65 51.33
N LEU A 264 4.61 13.53 52.48
CA LEU A 264 6.02 13.16 52.59
C LEU A 264 6.16 11.68 52.93
N LEU A 265 7.04 10.96 52.24
CA LEU A 265 7.38 9.57 52.54
C LEU A 265 8.88 9.41 52.71
N ARG A 266 9.32 9.03 53.92
CA ARG A 266 10.73 8.69 54.18
C ARG A 266 11.05 7.25 53.79
N TYR A 267 12.32 6.93 53.56
CA TYR A 267 12.70 5.58 53.18
C TYR A 267 12.33 4.55 54.27
N ILE A 268 12.51 4.88 55.56
CA ILE A 268 12.11 3.99 56.65
C ILE A 268 10.61 3.71 56.67
N ASP A 269 9.79 4.74 56.42
CA ASP A 269 8.33 4.65 56.45
C ASP A 269 7.84 3.81 55.27
N ILE A 270 8.48 3.93 54.10
CA ILE A 270 8.22 3.09 52.92
C ILE A 270 8.58 1.63 53.18
N CYS A 271 9.77 1.36 53.73
CA CYS A 271 10.21 0.01 54.06
C CYS A 271 9.24 -0.68 55.05
N ARG A 272 8.81 0.02 56.09
CA ARG A 272 7.87 -0.51 57.09
C ARG A 272 6.46 -0.71 56.54
N SER A 273 5.92 0.28 55.82
CA SER A 273 4.51 0.27 55.42
C SER A 273 4.21 -0.48 54.11
N ILE A 274 5.16 -0.53 53.18
CA ILE A 274 4.96 -1.12 51.85
C ILE A 274 5.66 -2.48 51.72
N TYR A 275 6.86 -2.62 52.29
CA TYR A 275 7.68 -3.83 52.19
C TYR A 275 7.68 -4.68 53.46
N ASN A 276 7.07 -4.22 54.56
CA ASN A 276 7.04 -4.88 55.87
C ASN A 276 8.43 -5.20 56.44
N GLU A 277 9.42 -4.37 56.13
CA GLU A 277 10.79 -4.54 56.63
C GLU A 277 10.95 -3.86 58.01
N PRO A 278 11.43 -4.58 59.04
CA PRO A 278 11.44 -4.12 60.43
C PRO A 278 12.68 -3.28 60.77
N TYR A 279 12.98 -2.25 59.96
CA TYR A 279 14.08 -1.33 60.28
C TYR A 279 13.77 -0.52 61.54
N GLU A 280 14.72 -0.43 62.47
CA GLU A 280 14.58 0.35 63.71
C GLU A 280 14.84 1.85 63.50
N ASP A 281 15.83 2.19 62.66
CA ASP A 281 16.23 3.57 62.33
C ASP A 281 16.50 3.77 60.82
N GLU A 282 16.47 5.03 60.37
CA GLU A 282 16.68 5.45 58.97
C GLU A 282 18.10 5.11 58.50
N SER A 283 19.07 5.11 59.41
CA SER A 283 20.45 4.70 59.14
C SER A 283 20.58 3.21 58.78
N CYS A 284 19.62 2.38 59.19
CA CYS A 284 19.60 0.94 58.91
C CYS A 284 19.10 0.60 57.49
N VAL A 285 18.48 1.56 56.78
CA VAL A 285 17.92 1.31 55.44
C VAL A 285 19.05 1.05 54.43
N THR A 286 19.06 -0.16 53.87
CA THR A 286 20.12 -0.59 52.95
C THR A 286 20.12 0.18 51.64
N ARG A 287 21.28 0.24 50.97
CA ARG A 287 21.42 0.85 49.64
C ARG A 287 20.53 0.15 48.60
N VAL A 288 20.35 -1.16 48.72
CA VAL A 288 19.52 -1.97 47.81
C VAL A 288 18.06 -1.56 47.90
N ASP A 289 17.55 -1.36 49.12
CA ASP A 289 16.17 -0.91 49.32
C ASP A 289 15.95 0.52 48.82
N LYS A 290 16.90 1.43 49.05
CA LYS A 290 16.84 2.79 48.48
C LYS A 290 16.77 2.76 46.96
N GLN A 291 17.52 1.87 46.31
CA GLN A 291 17.47 1.69 44.85
C GLN A 291 16.14 1.10 44.39
N ARG A 292 15.61 0.08 45.08
CA ARG A 292 14.31 -0.52 44.80
C ARG A 292 13.17 0.50 44.91
N ILE A 293 13.21 1.34 45.95
CA ILE A 293 12.26 2.44 46.17
C ILE A 293 12.38 3.46 45.03
N GLY A 294 13.60 3.88 44.67
CA GLY A 294 13.81 4.81 43.56
C GLY A 294 13.27 4.29 42.22
N GLN A 295 13.39 2.99 41.95
CA GLN A 295 12.80 2.37 40.76
C GLN A 295 11.26 2.40 40.79
N ALA A 296 10.65 2.09 41.94
CA ALA A 296 9.20 2.14 42.10
C ALA A 296 8.65 3.57 41.94
N ILE A 297 9.32 4.57 42.54
CA ILE A 297 8.94 5.98 42.40
C ILE A 297 9.06 6.45 40.95
N ASN A 298 10.13 6.07 40.24
CA ASN A 298 10.27 6.43 38.83
C ASN A 298 9.19 5.80 37.95
N ARG A 299 8.72 4.59 38.28
CA ARG A 299 7.57 3.99 37.60
C ARG A 299 6.29 4.74 37.92
N LEU A 300 6.04 5.06 39.19
CA LEU A 300 4.87 5.85 39.59
C LEU A 300 4.86 7.22 38.91
N ARG A 301 6.00 7.92 38.83
CA ARG A 301 6.15 9.17 38.07
C ARG A 301 5.67 9.00 36.63
N LYS A 302 6.13 7.96 35.92
CA LYS A 302 5.71 7.67 34.54
C LYS A 302 4.20 7.47 34.41
N SER A 303 3.59 6.77 35.35
CA SER A 303 2.13 6.56 35.37
C SER A 303 1.34 7.84 35.63
N LEU A 304 1.93 8.81 36.34
CA LEU A 304 1.29 10.08 36.70
C LEU A 304 1.64 11.25 35.77
N VAL A 305 2.51 11.08 34.76
CA VAL A 305 2.91 12.17 33.83
C VAL A 305 1.71 12.84 33.16
N THR A 306 0.65 12.08 32.88
CA THR A 306 -0.57 12.57 32.22
C THR A 306 -1.47 13.36 33.16
N VAL A 307 -1.22 13.32 34.48
CA VAL A 307 -2.01 14.05 35.47
C VAL A 307 -1.39 15.43 35.68
N LEU A 308 -2.00 16.44 35.07
CA LEU A 308 -1.61 17.84 35.27
C LEU A 308 -1.75 18.21 36.75
N GLY A 309 -0.70 18.80 37.32
CA GLY A 309 -0.69 19.27 38.71
C GLY A 309 -0.14 18.28 39.74
N ILE A 310 0.36 17.09 39.36
CA ILE A 310 1.02 16.17 40.30
C ILE A 310 2.51 16.02 39.96
N GLU A 311 3.37 16.26 40.95
CA GLU A 311 4.82 16.08 40.81
C GLU A 311 5.41 15.37 42.04
N ILE A 312 6.20 14.32 41.83
CA ILE A 312 6.92 13.65 42.93
C ILE A 312 8.36 14.17 42.98
N ARG A 313 8.73 14.91 44.03
CA ARG A 313 10.09 15.43 44.25
C ARG A 313 10.90 14.53 45.17
N SER A 314 12.21 14.46 44.91
CA SER A 314 13.15 13.75 45.76
C SER A 314 13.63 14.67 46.89
N ILE A 315 13.62 14.20 48.13
CA ILE A 315 14.13 14.92 49.31
C ILE A 315 15.24 14.11 49.97
N ARG A 316 15.99 14.73 50.91
CA ARG A 316 17.21 14.16 51.50
C ARG A 316 17.05 12.71 51.99
N ASN A 317 15.92 12.38 52.61
CA ASN A 317 15.64 11.05 53.17
C ASN A 317 14.31 10.45 52.65
N GLY A 318 13.91 10.77 51.42
CA GLY A 318 12.66 10.23 50.88
C GLY A 318 12.12 10.97 49.66
N TYR A 319 10.80 11.04 49.56
CA TYR A 319 10.07 11.67 48.47
C TYR A 319 8.89 12.49 48.99
N GLU A 320 8.48 13.50 48.23
CA GLU A 320 7.34 14.36 48.50
C GLU A 320 6.44 14.43 47.26
N LEU A 321 5.13 14.30 47.45
CA LEU A 321 4.13 14.46 46.39
C LEU A 321 3.56 15.88 46.44
N ASN A 322 3.92 16.69 45.45
CA ASN A 322 3.36 18.02 45.26
C ASN A 322 2.10 17.96 44.40
N VAL A 323 1.01 18.50 44.92
CA VAL A 323 -0.23 18.70 44.20
C VAL A 323 -0.38 20.20 43.96
N VAL A 324 0.02 20.66 42.78
CA VAL A 324 0.01 22.07 42.37
C VAL A 324 -1.36 22.42 41.78
N PRO A 325 -2.02 23.50 42.21
CA PRO A 325 -3.31 23.91 41.66
C PRO A 325 -3.16 24.32 40.19
N LEU A 326 -4.09 23.88 39.33
CA LEU A 326 -4.30 24.46 38.01
C LEU A 326 -4.72 25.93 38.20
N ASN A 327 -3.80 26.87 37.95
CA ASN A 327 -4.18 28.27 37.77
C ASN A 327 -5.16 28.33 36.60
N LYS A 328 -6.42 28.64 36.91
CA LYS A 328 -7.40 29.07 35.92
C LYS A 328 -7.02 30.50 35.51
N GLU A 329 -6.31 30.64 34.39
CA GLU A 329 -6.35 31.88 33.60
C GLU A 329 -7.50 31.83 32.60
#